data_AF-D5SPG6-F1
#
_entry.id   AF-D5SPG6-F1
#
_cell.length_a   1.000
_cell.length_b   1.000
_cell.length_c   1.000
_cell.angle_alpha   90.00
_cell.angle_beta   90.00
_cell.angle_gamma   90.00
#
_symmetry.space_group_name_H-M   'P 1'
#
loop_
_entity.id
_entity.type
_entity.pdbx_description
1 polymer ?
#
loop_
_entity_poly.entity_id
_entity_poly.type
_entity_poly.pdbx_seq_one_letter_code
_entity_poly.pdbx_strand_id
1 'polypeptide(L)'
;MRTSLPVLIACVLVAASGKAQDKDERQVDVPKLINALASENPAPTERSGPDLKFPSGYDRKKQAPVRSAKSQLKALGPAAFKSLIENWGDQRYCLTYSVGINGYMKNATVGKMCRVIVYDQIQPYGIWPRTEGDPRGKPKRPSYPGVFLNDQKAATRWLEEHKDKSLFEIQLMVIDWVIARESESPKDFTDEERAVMREIREKLVESKKPMTRGNYYMDDYD
;
A
#
# COMPACT_ATOMS: atom_id res chain seq x y z
N MET A 1 0.76 72.89 -10.15
CA MET A 1 -0.51 72.42 -9.55
C MET A 1 -0.71 70.96 -9.97
N ARG A 2 -0.52 70.02 -9.04
CA ARG A 2 -0.81 68.60 -9.23
C ARG A 2 -1.69 68.18 -8.05
N THR A 3 -2.93 67.83 -8.34
CA THR A 3 -3.95 67.40 -7.39
C THR A 3 -3.80 65.90 -7.14
N SER A 4 -3.51 65.50 -5.90
CA SER A 4 -3.52 64.10 -5.47
C SER A 4 -4.91 63.73 -4.97
N LEU A 5 -5.54 62.72 -5.58
CA LEU A 5 -6.75 62.07 -5.07
C LEU A 5 -6.34 60.90 -4.16
N PRO A 6 -6.93 60.74 -2.96
CA PRO A 6 -6.80 59.53 -2.17
C PRO A 6 -7.80 58.47 -2.65
N VAL A 7 -7.30 57.27 -2.93
CA VAL A 7 -8.11 56.08 -3.22
C VAL A 7 -8.49 55.43 -1.89
N LEU A 8 -9.79 55.46 -1.56
CA LEU A 8 -10.38 54.70 -0.46
C LEU A 8 -10.53 53.24 -0.89
N ILE A 9 -9.78 52.34 -0.24
CA ILE A 9 -9.97 50.89 -0.36
C ILE A 9 -11.00 50.47 0.68
N ALA A 10 -12.22 50.16 0.23
CA ALA A 10 -13.25 49.56 1.06
C ALA A 10 -12.97 48.06 1.24
N CYS A 11 -12.54 47.65 2.43
CA CYS A 11 -12.46 46.25 2.82
C CYS A 11 -13.87 45.69 3.07
N VAL A 12 -14.42 44.98 2.09
CA VAL A 12 -15.64 44.19 2.29
C VAL A 12 -15.26 42.90 3.01
N LEU A 13 -15.53 42.85 4.32
CA LEU A 13 -15.49 41.63 5.12
C LEU A 13 -16.70 40.77 4.77
N VAL A 14 -16.50 39.78 3.89
CA VAL A 14 -17.47 38.71 3.67
C VAL A 14 -17.32 37.71 4.81
N ALA A 15 -18.18 37.83 5.82
CA ALA A 15 -18.36 36.80 6.85
C ALA A 15 -19.04 35.58 6.19
N ALA A 16 -18.23 34.66 5.67
CA ALA A 16 -18.71 33.34 5.30
C ALA A 16 -19.05 32.57 6.58
N SER A 17 -20.33 32.59 6.94
CA SER A 17 -20.92 31.73 7.98
C SER A 17 -20.92 30.28 7.48
N GLY A 18 -19.74 29.67 7.43
CA GLY A 18 -19.57 28.25 7.21
C GLY A 18 -20.07 27.50 8.43
N LYS A 19 -21.28 26.93 8.33
CA LYS A 19 -21.70 25.86 9.22
C LYS A 19 -20.66 24.76 9.12
N ALA A 20 -19.83 24.65 10.16
CA ALA A 20 -18.96 23.50 10.39
C ALA A 20 -19.86 22.27 10.42
N GLN A 21 -19.86 21.56 9.30
CA GLN A 21 -20.51 20.28 9.17
C GLN A 21 -19.70 19.33 10.04
N ASP A 22 -20.27 19.02 11.20
CA ASP A 22 -19.83 18.03 12.17
C ASP A 22 -19.67 16.69 11.44
N LYS A 23 -18.49 16.49 10.85
CA LYS A 23 -18.08 15.18 10.35
C LYS A 23 -17.81 14.40 11.62
N ASP A 24 -18.76 13.53 11.94
CA ASP A 24 -18.62 12.36 12.80
C ASP A 24 -17.31 11.63 12.44
N GLU A 25 -16.20 12.12 13.00
CA GLU A 25 -14.87 11.52 12.99
C GLU A 25 -14.99 10.28 13.86
N ARG A 26 -15.67 9.25 13.34
CA ARG A 26 -15.56 7.91 13.90
C ARG A 26 -14.11 7.51 13.74
N GLN A 27 -13.35 7.76 14.80
CA GLN A 27 -11.98 7.32 14.94
C GLN A 27 -11.98 5.82 14.62
N VAL A 28 -11.44 5.48 13.45
CA VAL A 28 -11.44 4.10 12.99
C VAL A 28 -10.52 3.31 13.90
N ASP A 29 -11.09 2.32 14.60
CA ASP A 29 -10.37 1.47 15.52
C ASP A 29 -9.49 0.48 14.74
N VAL A 30 -8.22 0.84 14.56
CA VAL A 30 -7.22 0.04 13.84
C VAL A 30 -7.03 -1.34 14.47
N PRO A 31 -6.88 -1.48 15.82
CA PRO A 31 -6.88 -2.79 16.48
C PRO A 31 -8.09 -3.67 16.12
N LYS A 32 -9.30 -3.09 16.08
CA LYS A 32 -10.50 -3.83 15.68
C LYS A 32 -10.43 -4.31 14.22
N LEU A 33 -9.93 -3.48 13.30
CA LEU A 33 -9.73 -3.89 11.91
C LEU A 33 -8.67 -4.99 11.78
N ILE A 34 -7.58 -4.93 12.53
CA ILE A 34 -6.55 -5.99 12.54
C ILE A 34 -7.15 -7.29 13.06
N ASN A 35 -7.97 -7.26 14.11
CA ASN A 35 -8.67 -8.44 14.59
C ASN A 35 -9.65 -9.00 13.55
N ALA A 36 -10.32 -8.14 12.79
CA ALA A 36 -11.21 -8.55 11.70
C ALA A 36 -10.46 -9.14 10.49
N LEU A 37 -9.12 -9.04 10.41
CA LEU A 37 -8.34 -9.79 9.43
C LEU A 37 -8.24 -11.28 9.78
N ALA A 38 -8.45 -11.68 11.02
CA ALA A 38 -8.44 -13.09 11.40
C ALA A 38 -9.72 -13.76 10.90
N SER A 39 -9.57 -14.65 9.92
CA SER A 39 -10.70 -15.37 9.33
C SER A 39 -11.28 -16.39 10.31
N GLU A 40 -12.60 -16.46 10.39
CA GLU A 40 -13.32 -17.51 11.10
C GLU A 40 -13.29 -18.87 10.38
N ASN A 41 -12.94 -18.89 9.09
CA ASN A 41 -12.76 -20.15 8.37
C ASN A 41 -11.56 -20.93 8.91
N PRO A 42 -11.64 -22.27 8.97
CA PRO A 42 -10.47 -23.09 9.17
C PRO A 42 -9.45 -22.86 8.04
N ALA A 43 -8.17 -22.78 8.40
CA ALA A 43 -7.10 -22.68 7.43
C ALA A 43 -7.02 -23.97 6.60
N PRO A 44 -6.77 -23.89 5.28
CA PRO A 44 -6.38 -25.07 4.50
C PRO A 44 -5.14 -25.74 5.10
N THR A 45 -5.14 -27.08 5.14
CA THR A 45 -4.04 -27.88 5.70
C THR A 45 -2.75 -27.71 4.90
N GLU A 46 -2.87 -27.64 3.58
CA GLU A 46 -1.78 -27.31 2.68
C GLU A 46 -1.51 -25.81 2.72
N ARG A 47 -0.24 -25.43 2.93
CA ARG A 47 0.17 -24.01 2.95
C ARG A 47 0.19 -23.38 1.56
N SER A 48 0.45 -24.19 0.52
CA SER A 48 0.49 -23.74 -0.86
C SER A 48 0.40 -24.89 -1.85
N GLY A 49 -0.23 -24.66 -3.00
CA GLY A 49 -0.25 -25.60 -4.12
C GLY A 49 -1.18 -25.12 -5.25
N PRO A 50 -1.03 -25.67 -6.47
CA PRO A 50 -1.98 -25.41 -7.56
C PRO A 50 -3.37 -25.99 -7.24
N ASP A 51 -3.42 -27.12 -6.52
CA ASP A 51 -4.65 -27.85 -6.21
C ASP A 51 -5.06 -27.74 -4.74
N LEU A 52 -4.66 -26.66 -4.05
CA LEU A 52 -4.94 -26.48 -2.62
C LEU A 52 -6.45 -26.61 -2.36
N LYS A 53 -6.81 -27.58 -1.53
CA LYS A 53 -8.21 -27.89 -1.20
C LYS A 53 -8.63 -27.15 0.05
N PHE A 54 -9.79 -26.50 -0.02
CA PHE A 54 -10.41 -25.92 1.16
C PHE A 54 -10.99 -27.04 2.06
N PRO A 55 -10.86 -26.91 3.39
CA PRO A 55 -11.40 -27.88 4.33
C PRO A 55 -12.94 -27.89 4.31
N SER A 56 -13.53 -28.96 4.84
CA SER A 56 -14.98 -29.01 5.07
C SER A 56 -15.41 -27.87 6.01
N GLY A 57 -16.47 -27.17 5.64
CA GLY A 57 -16.97 -26.01 6.40
C GLY A 57 -16.30 -24.67 6.04
N TYR A 58 -15.40 -24.62 5.06
CA TYR A 58 -14.94 -23.35 4.52
C TYR A 58 -16.10 -22.61 3.84
N ASP A 59 -16.44 -21.42 4.36
CA ASP A 59 -17.47 -20.55 3.83
C ASP A 59 -16.85 -19.28 3.24
N ARG A 60 -16.97 -19.13 1.92
CA ARG A 60 -16.49 -17.96 1.19
C ARG A 60 -17.12 -16.66 1.70
N LYS A 61 -18.36 -16.69 2.19
CA LYS A 61 -19.04 -15.49 2.73
C LYS A 61 -18.35 -14.96 3.98
N LYS A 62 -17.72 -15.84 4.77
CA LYS A 62 -16.93 -15.46 5.95
C LYS A 62 -15.61 -14.74 5.60
N GLN A 63 -15.24 -14.65 4.32
CA GLN A 63 -14.11 -13.81 3.88
C GLN A 63 -14.52 -12.34 3.64
N ALA A 64 -15.82 -12.03 3.56
CA ALA A 64 -16.26 -10.65 3.32
C ALA A 64 -15.80 -9.66 4.43
N PRO A 65 -15.87 -10.01 5.74
CA PRO A 65 -15.31 -9.15 6.79
C PRO A 65 -13.80 -8.94 6.66
N VAL A 66 -13.03 -9.99 6.31
CA VAL A 66 -11.58 -9.92 6.11
C VAL A 66 -11.23 -8.98 4.95
N ARG A 67 -11.93 -9.10 3.81
CA ARG A 67 -11.74 -8.20 2.66
C ARG A 67 -12.09 -6.76 3.00
N SER A 68 -13.17 -6.54 3.74
CA SER A 68 -13.59 -5.22 4.21
C SER A 68 -12.54 -4.60 5.14
N ALA A 69 -12.03 -5.36 6.11
CA ALA A 69 -11.00 -4.92 7.04
C ALA A 69 -9.69 -4.58 6.31
N LYS A 70 -9.25 -5.43 5.37
CA LYS A 70 -8.10 -5.18 4.49
C LYS A 70 -8.27 -3.88 3.71
N SER A 71 -9.45 -3.63 3.14
CA SER A 71 -9.75 -2.41 2.38
C SER A 71 -9.69 -1.16 3.27
N GLN A 72 -10.31 -1.21 4.45
CA GLN A 72 -10.31 -0.09 5.41
C GLN A 72 -8.91 0.21 5.92
N LEU A 73 -8.12 -0.81 6.30
CA LEU A 73 -6.71 -0.64 6.69
C LEU A 73 -5.88 -0.01 5.56
N LYS A 74 -6.13 -0.40 4.30
CA LYS A 74 -5.49 0.22 3.14
C LYS A 74 -5.89 1.69 2.97
N ALA A 75 -7.14 2.06 3.25
CA ALA A 75 -7.62 3.44 3.13
C ALA A 75 -7.04 4.37 4.20
N LEU A 76 -6.69 3.84 5.39
CA LEU A 76 -6.11 4.62 6.48
C LEU A 76 -4.68 5.12 6.19
N GLY A 77 -3.99 4.57 5.20
CA GLY A 77 -2.66 5.05 4.84
C GLY A 77 -1.62 4.87 5.98
N PRO A 78 -0.67 5.82 6.11
CA PRO A 78 0.34 5.81 7.16
C PRO A 78 -0.19 5.80 8.59
N ALA A 79 -1.43 6.28 8.82
CA ALA A 79 -2.04 6.28 10.15
C ALA A 79 -2.19 4.87 10.75
N ALA A 80 -2.27 3.83 9.91
CA ALA A 80 -2.33 2.44 10.35
C ALA A 80 -0.95 1.76 10.49
N PHE A 81 0.15 2.38 10.02
CA PHE A 81 1.45 1.71 9.90
C PHE A 81 1.98 1.17 11.21
N LYS A 82 1.89 1.95 12.30
CA LYS A 82 2.36 1.52 13.62
C LYS A 82 1.69 0.21 14.04
N SER A 83 0.35 0.18 14.08
CA SER A 83 -0.40 -1.00 14.48
C SER A 83 -0.23 -2.18 13.52
N LEU A 84 -0.11 -1.92 12.21
CA LEU A 84 0.18 -2.98 11.23
C LEU A 84 1.55 -3.62 11.49
N ILE A 85 2.60 -2.82 11.73
CA ILE A 85 3.95 -3.31 12.00
C ILE A 85 4.01 -4.07 13.33
N GLU A 86 3.35 -3.57 14.36
CA GLU A 86 3.24 -4.25 15.67
C GLU A 86 2.63 -5.66 15.56
N ASN A 87 1.81 -5.92 14.54
CA ASN A 87 1.12 -7.20 14.33
C ASN A 87 1.76 -8.12 13.27
N TRP A 88 2.98 -7.85 12.78
CA TRP A 88 3.64 -8.71 11.79
C TRP A 88 3.88 -10.16 12.24
N GLY A 89 3.96 -10.39 13.55
CA GLY A 89 4.10 -11.71 14.15
C GLY A 89 2.80 -12.51 14.23
N ASP A 90 1.64 -11.93 13.93
CA ASP A 90 0.34 -12.61 14.09
C ASP A 90 0.21 -13.80 13.12
N GLN A 91 0.09 -15.00 13.70
CA GLN A 91 0.00 -16.28 12.98
C GLN A 91 -1.43 -16.75 12.71
N ARG A 92 -2.45 -16.02 13.17
CA ARG A 92 -3.85 -16.37 12.89
C ARG A 92 -4.07 -16.38 11.38
N TYR A 93 -4.87 -17.35 10.91
CA TYR A 93 -5.22 -17.45 9.50
C TYR A 93 -6.02 -16.21 9.06
N CYS A 94 -5.64 -15.64 7.93
CA CYS A 94 -6.29 -14.46 7.35
C CYS A 94 -7.10 -14.84 6.12
N LEU A 95 -6.45 -15.33 5.07
CA LEU A 95 -7.11 -15.75 3.84
C LEU A 95 -6.20 -16.65 3.00
N THR A 96 -6.76 -17.28 1.97
CA THR A 96 -6.01 -17.92 0.89
C THR A 96 -6.12 -17.06 -0.35
N TYR A 97 -4.99 -16.78 -1.01
CA TYR A 97 -4.93 -15.96 -2.23
C TYR A 97 -4.21 -16.72 -3.35
N SER A 98 -4.52 -16.37 -4.59
CA SER A 98 -3.83 -16.91 -5.78
C SER A 98 -2.64 -16.04 -6.17
N VAL A 99 -1.56 -16.69 -6.56
CA VAL A 99 -0.41 -16.07 -7.22
C VAL A 99 -0.68 -16.11 -8.72
N GLY A 100 -1.11 -14.97 -9.27
CA GLY A 100 -1.70 -14.90 -10.62
C GLY A 100 -0.87 -15.51 -11.75
N ILE A 101 0.47 -15.50 -11.67
CA ILE A 101 1.32 -16.03 -12.75
C ILE A 101 1.29 -17.55 -12.91
N ASN A 102 1.07 -18.30 -11.83
CA ASN A 102 1.15 -19.77 -11.87
C ASN A 102 -0.08 -20.45 -11.29
N GLY A 103 -1.11 -19.68 -10.90
CA GLY A 103 -2.31 -20.20 -10.26
C GLY A 103 -2.07 -20.82 -8.88
N TYR A 104 -0.88 -20.68 -8.29
CA TYR A 104 -0.61 -21.25 -6.97
C TYR A 104 -1.42 -20.51 -5.92
N MET A 105 -2.18 -21.26 -5.13
CA MET A 105 -2.83 -20.73 -3.95
C MET A 105 -1.86 -20.73 -2.77
N LYS A 106 -1.96 -19.73 -1.89
CA LYS A 106 -1.15 -19.59 -0.67
C LYS A 106 -2.00 -19.11 0.49
N ASN A 107 -1.79 -19.70 1.67
CA ASN A 107 -2.38 -19.21 2.91
C ASN A 107 -1.59 -17.99 3.41
N ALA A 108 -2.30 -16.94 3.81
CA ALA A 108 -1.76 -15.77 4.50
C ALA A 108 -2.19 -15.79 5.96
N THR A 109 -1.26 -15.40 6.84
CA THR A 109 -1.58 -15.04 8.21
C THR A 109 -1.97 -13.56 8.30
N VAL A 110 -2.55 -13.15 9.44
CA VAL A 110 -2.83 -11.73 9.73
C VAL A 110 -1.55 -10.90 9.66
N GLY A 111 -0.45 -11.37 10.24
CA GLY A 111 0.84 -10.66 10.21
C GLY A 111 1.41 -10.53 8.80
N LYS A 112 1.25 -11.57 7.96
CA LYS A 112 1.60 -11.50 6.54
C LYS A 112 0.76 -10.44 5.81
N MET A 113 -0.54 -10.39 6.08
CA MET A 113 -1.43 -9.40 5.49
C MET A 113 -1.08 -7.97 5.93
N CYS A 114 -0.76 -7.77 7.21
CA CYS A 114 -0.33 -6.47 7.73
C CYS A 114 0.94 -5.97 7.02
N ARG A 115 1.93 -6.86 6.82
CA ARG A 115 3.15 -6.56 6.05
C ARG A 115 2.82 -6.17 4.60
N VAL A 116 1.92 -6.91 3.96
CA VAL A 116 1.54 -6.67 2.57
C VAL A 116 0.81 -5.34 2.41
N ILE A 117 -0.07 -4.97 3.36
CA ILE A 117 -0.75 -3.68 3.34
C ILE A 117 0.26 -2.53 3.39
N VAL A 118 1.27 -2.60 4.27
CA VAL A 118 2.34 -1.58 4.32
C VAL A 118 3.10 -1.53 3.00
N TYR A 119 3.49 -2.69 2.47
CA TYR A 119 4.26 -2.79 1.22
C TYR A 119 3.50 -2.21 0.03
N ASP A 120 2.22 -2.56 -0.11
CA ASP A 120 1.32 -2.07 -1.16
C ASP A 120 1.16 -0.54 -1.16
N GLN A 121 1.18 0.07 0.02
CA GLN A 121 1.02 1.52 0.13
C GLN A 121 2.30 2.27 -0.24
N ILE A 122 3.46 1.82 0.24
CA ILE A 122 4.72 2.54 -0.01
C ILE A 122 5.31 2.26 -1.39
N GLN A 123 4.85 1.19 -2.06
CA GLN A 123 5.36 0.75 -3.36
C GLN A 123 4.28 0.88 -4.46
N PRO A 124 4.20 2.02 -5.17
CA PRO A 124 3.18 2.26 -6.20
C PRO A 124 3.48 1.58 -7.54
N TYR A 125 4.45 0.65 -7.59
CA TYR A 125 4.82 -0.12 -8.77
C TYR A 125 4.82 -1.62 -8.47
N GLY A 126 4.53 -2.44 -9.49
CA GLY A 126 4.60 -3.89 -9.38
C GLY A 126 6.05 -4.38 -9.44
N ILE A 127 6.46 -5.21 -8.47
CA ILE A 127 7.78 -5.86 -8.48
C ILE A 127 7.87 -7.08 -9.40
N TRP A 128 6.72 -7.57 -9.86
CA TRP A 128 6.61 -8.82 -10.60
C TRP A 128 5.91 -8.61 -11.95
N PRO A 129 6.21 -9.47 -12.93
CA PRO A 129 5.49 -9.43 -14.20
C PRO A 129 3.99 -9.66 -13.96
N ARG A 130 3.12 -8.93 -14.65
CA ARG A 130 1.68 -9.23 -14.66
C ARG A 130 1.32 -10.35 -15.64
N THR A 131 2.11 -10.52 -16.69
CA THR A 131 1.93 -11.53 -17.74
C THR A 131 3.27 -12.09 -18.19
N GLU A 132 3.25 -13.23 -18.87
CA GLU A 132 4.39 -13.71 -19.66
C GLU A 132 4.68 -12.66 -20.74
N GLY A 133 5.92 -12.15 -20.79
CA GLY A 133 6.30 -11.04 -21.67
C GLY A 133 6.09 -9.63 -21.11
N ASP A 134 5.63 -9.48 -19.86
CA ASP A 134 5.64 -8.17 -19.20
C ASP A 134 7.09 -7.71 -19.01
N PRO A 135 7.50 -6.54 -19.55
CA PRO A 135 8.86 -6.03 -19.39
C PRO A 135 9.19 -5.78 -17.90
N ARG A 136 8.21 -5.64 -17.00
CA ARG A 136 8.48 -5.59 -15.55
C ARG A 136 8.96 -6.92 -14.95
N GLY A 137 9.12 -7.94 -15.79
CA GLY A 137 9.15 -9.32 -15.37
C GLY A 137 10.50 -9.97 -15.14
N LYS A 138 11.51 -9.57 -15.91
CA LYS A 138 12.84 -10.16 -15.84
C LYS A 138 13.86 -9.10 -16.23
N PRO A 139 14.68 -8.64 -15.27
CA PRO A 139 14.79 -9.02 -13.86
C PRO A 139 13.58 -8.54 -13.03
N LYS A 140 13.44 -9.11 -11.85
CA LYS A 140 12.52 -8.59 -10.83
C LYS A 140 12.98 -7.18 -10.42
N ARG A 141 12.07 -6.20 -10.41
CA ARG A 141 12.42 -4.85 -9.92
C ARG A 141 12.89 -4.88 -8.46
N PRO A 142 13.80 -3.98 -8.06
CA PRO A 142 14.24 -3.84 -6.68
C PRO A 142 13.05 -3.67 -5.72
N SER A 143 13.05 -4.46 -4.64
CA SER A 143 12.00 -4.40 -3.61
C SER A 143 12.49 -3.56 -2.44
N TYR A 144 12.16 -2.27 -2.44
CA TYR A 144 12.49 -1.37 -1.33
C TYR A 144 12.00 -1.93 0.02
N PRO A 145 10.74 -2.37 0.16
CA PRO A 145 10.27 -2.91 1.43
C PRO A 145 10.98 -4.22 1.80
N GLY A 146 11.37 -5.03 0.81
CA GLY A 146 12.16 -6.24 1.05
C GLY A 146 13.54 -5.97 1.64
N VAL A 147 14.13 -4.80 1.37
CA VAL A 147 15.44 -4.38 1.87
C VAL A 147 15.33 -3.68 3.22
N PHE A 148 14.47 -2.68 3.34
CA PHE A 148 14.42 -1.80 4.52
C PHE A 148 13.40 -2.23 5.59
N LEU A 149 12.41 -3.03 5.19
CA LEU A 149 11.30 -3.47 6.04
C LEU A 149 11.28 -5.01 6.13
N ASN A 150 12.48 -5.62 6.15
CA ASN A 150 12.67 -7.07 6.02
C ASN A 150 12.12 -7.87 7.22
N ASP A 151 12.16 -7.29 8.42
CA ASP A 151 11.59 -7.80 9.66
C ASP A 151 10.90 -6.70 10.49
N GLN A 152 10.19 -7.09 11.55
CA GLN A 152 9.41 -6.17 12.39
C GLN A 152 10.29 -5.09 13.04
N LYS A 153 11.50 -5.45 13.50
CA LYS A 153 12.41 -4.51 14.16
C LYS A 153 12.92 -3.46 13.17
N ALA A 154 13.30 -3.89 11.97
CA ALA A 154 13.71 -2.99 10.89
C ALA A 154 12.57 -2.06 10.49
N ALA A 155 11.36 -2.59 10.36
CA ALA A 155 10.18 -1.80 10.00
C ALA A 155 9.78 -0.78 11.07
N THR A 156 9.84 -1.13 12.36
CA THR A 156 9.60 -0.18 13.45
C THR A 156 10.61 0.97 13.42
N ARG A 157 11.89 0.67 13.21
CA ARG A 157 12.94 1.70 13.06
C ARG A 157 12.69 2.58 11.85
N TRP A 158 12.40 1.96 10.71
CA TRP A 158 12.10 2.67 9.47
C TRP A 158 10.91 3.62 9.64
N LEU A 159 9.84 3.17 10.32
CA LEU A 159 8.68 4.01 10.60
C LEU A 159 9.07 5.24 11.44
N GLU A 160 9.89 5.08 12.47
CA GLU A 160 10.35 6.19 13.31
C GLU A 160 11.19 7.21 12.51
N GLU A 161 12.08 6.72 11.64
CA GLU A 161 12.92 7.57 10.77
C GLU A 161 12.10 8.35 9.71
N HIS A 162 10.91 7.86 9.35
CA HIS A 162 10.08 8.41 8.29
C HIS A 162 8.72 8.93 8.77
N LYS A 163 8.51 9.04 10.10
CA LYS A 163 7.21 9.40 10.69
C LYS A 163 6.69 10.78 10.28
N ASP A 164 7.62 11.69 9.95
CA ASP A 164 7.30 13.07 9.56
C ASP A 164 7.05 13.20 8.04
N LYS A 165 7.16 12.11 7.28
CA LYS A 165 6.91 12.09 5.83
C LYS A 165 5.46 11.70 5.54
N SER A 166 4.86 12.44 4.62
CA SER A 166 3.61 12.04 3.97
C SER A 166 3.80 10.77 3.14
N LEU A 167 2.69 10.06 2.84
CA LEU A 167 2.73 8.90 1.95
C LEU A 167 3.30 9.25 0.56
N PHE A 168 2.99 10.46 0.07
CA PHE A 168 3.55 10.97 -1.20
C PHE A 168 5.08 11.04 -1.15
N GLU A 169 5.65 11.62 -0.10
CA GLU A 169 7.12 11.73 0.06
C GLU A 169 7.77 10.36 0.22
N ILE A 170 7.13 9.43 0.94
CA ILE A 170 7.58 8.05 1.07
C ILE A 170 7.61 7.38 -0.30
N GLN A 171 6.52 7.46 -1.07
CA GLN A 171 6.46 6.85 -2.40
C GLN A 171 7.49 7.45 -3.37
N LEU A 172 7.71 8.77 -3.32
CA LEU A 172 8.70 9.45 -4.14
C LEU A 172 10.11 8.96 -3.81
N MET A 173 10.45 8.92 -2.52
CA MET A 173 11.73 8.38 -2.04
C MET A 173 11.93 6.92 -2.48
N VAL A 174 10.89 6.09 -2.39
CA VAL A 174 10.92 4.68 -2.79
C VAL A 174 11.18 4.56 -4.30
N ILE A 175 10.49 5.34 -5.14
CA ILE A 175 10.71 5.34 -6.59
C ILE A 175 12.11 5.82 -6.95
N ASP A 176 12.61 6.89 -6.31
CA ASP A 176 13.94 7.42 -6.54
C ASP A 176 15.02 6.39 -6.21
N TRP A 177 14.83 5.65 -5.11
CA TRP A 177 15.70 4.53 -4.75
C TRP A 177 15.70 3.43 -5.81
N VAL A 178 14.54 3.06 -6.36
CA VAL A 178 14.44 2.05 -7.41
C VAL A 178 15.16 2.48 -8.67
N ILE A 179 14.95 3.72 -9.12
CA ILE A 179 15.62 4.26 -10.32
C ILE A 179 17.14 4.24 -10.15
N ALA A 180 17.64 4.60 -8.97
CA ALA A 180 19.06 4.52 -8.65
C ALA A 180 19.57 3.07 -8.71
N ARG A 181 18.86 2.13 -8.10
CA ARG A 181 19.23 0.70 -8.14
C ARG A 181 19.19 0.08 -9.54
N GLU A 182 18.22 0.45 -10.36
CA GLU A 182 18.16 -0.02 -11.76
C GLU A 182 19.32 0.55 -12.60
N SER A 183 19.84 1.72 -12.23
CA SER A 183 20.99 2.34 -12.88
C SER A 183 22.34 1.69 -12.50
N GLU A 184 22.42 1.06 -11.33
CA GLU A 184 23.59 0.26 -10.90
C GLU A 184 23.73 -1.07 -11.69
N SER A 185 22.62 -1.53 -12.28
CA SER A 185 22.50 -2.81 -12.99
C SER A 185 22.03 -2.61 -14.45
N PRO A 186 22.83 -1.93 -15.32
CA PRO A 186 22.37 -1.55 -16.66
C PRO A 186 22.11 -2.73 -17.60
N LYS A 187 22.70 -3.91 -17.30
CA LYS A 187 22.48 -5.15 -18.06
C LYS A 187 21.21 -5.89 -17.67
N ASP A 188 20.70 -5.62 -16.48
CA ASP A 188 19.53 -6.31 -15.98
C ASP A 188 18.28 -5.64 -16.56
N PHE A 189 18.20 -4.30 -16.59
CA PHE A 189 17.01 -3.59 -17.07
C PHE A 189 17.17 -3.05 -18.51
N THR A 190 16.10 -3.08 -19.32
CA THR A 190 16.08 -2.37 -20.62
C THR A 190 15.82 -0.86 -20.44
N ASP A 191 16.00 -0.08 -21.50
CA ASP A 191 15.68 1.35 -21.47
C ASP A 191 14.18 1.61 -21.32
N GLU A 192 13.34 0.77 -21.94
CA GLU A 192 11.89 0.81 -21.80
C GLU A 192 11.48 0.51 -20.35
N GLU A 193 12.09 -0.49 -19.72
CA GLU A 193 11.84 -0.84 -18.33
C GLU A 193 12.22 0.29 -17.38
N ARG A 194 13.35 0.96 -17.62
CA ARG A 194 13.77 2.14 -16.85
C ARG A 194 12.84 3.33 -17.08
N ALA A 195 12.35 3.51 -18.31
CA ALA A 195 11.42 4.60 -18.66
C ALA A 195 10.11 4.50 -17.88
N VAL A 196 9.60 3.28 -17.63
CA VAL A 196 8.38 3.06 -16.83
C VAL A 196 8.51 3.67 -15.41
N MET A 197 9.65 3.52 -14.74
CA MET A 197 9.81 4.09 -13.39
C MET A 197 9.92 5.61 -13.41
N ARG A 198 10.54 6.18 -14.45
CA ARG A 198 10.59 7.63 -14.66
C ARG A 198 9.19 8.19 -14.90
N GLU A 199 8.38 7.53 -15.72
CA GLU A 199 6.98 7.93 -15.97
C GLU A 199 6.13 7.87 -14.69
N ILE A 200 6.28 6.80 -13.89
CA ILE A 200 5.60 6.69 -12.58
C ILE A 200 6.03 7.82 -11.66
N ARG A 201 7.32 8.14 -11.60
CA ARG A 201 7.87 9.26 -10.82
C ARG A 201 7.28 10.60 -11.25
N GLU A 202 7.27 10.88 -12.55
CA GLU A 202 6.74 12.11 -13.13
C GLU A 202 5.26 12.29 -12.79
N LYS A 203 4.45 11.23 -12.97
CA LYS A 203 3.02 11.22 -12.59
C LYS A 203 2.82 11.47 -11.09
N LEU A 204 3.66 10.88 -10.24
CA LEU A 204 3.61 11.12 -8.80
C LEU A 204 3.87 12.61 -8.49
N VAL A 205 4.96 13.17 -9.03
CA VAL A 205 5.35 14.57 -8.82
C VAL A 205 4.29 15.54 -9.36
N GLU A 206 3.73 15.29 -10.54
CA GLU A 206 2.69 16.12 -11.15
C GLU A 206 1.42 16.13 -10.30
N SER A 207 0.97 14.95 -9.84
CA SER A 207 -0.26 14.83 -9.06
C SER A 207 -0.13 15.40 -7.64
N LYS A 208 1.09 15.44 -7.08
CA LYS A 208 1.39 15.80 -5.68
C LYS A 208 0.53 15.03 -4.67
N LYS A 209 0.07 13.85 -5.05
CA LYS A 209 -0.82 12.99 -4.28
C LYS A 209 -0.25 11.58 -4.26
N PRO A 210 -0.47 10.81 -3.18
CA PRO A 210 -0.10 9.41 -3.18
C PRO A 210 -0.75 8.66 -4.34
N MET A 211 0.05 7.88 -5.06
CA MET A 211 -0.44 7.00 -6.10
C MET A 211 -1.11 5.77 -5.49
N THR A 212 -2.10 5.26 -6.20
CA THR A 212 -2.70 3.96 -5.89
C THR A 212 -1.67 2.84 -6.10
N ARG A 213 -1.81 1.77 -5.31
CA ARG A 213 -0.92 0.60 -5.26
C ARG A 213 -0.41 0.09 -6.62
N GLY A 214 0.84 -0.36 -6.64
CA GLY A 214 1.39 -1.17 -7.72
C GLY A 214 1.36 -2.65 -7.34
N ASN A 215 0.19 -3.29 -7.40
CA ASN A 215 -0.03 -4.74 -7.22
C ASN A 215 1.13 -5.57 -6.61
N TYR A 216 1.19 -5.74 -5.29
CA TYR A 216 1.66 -7.03 -4.76
C TYR A 216 0.55 -8.07 -4.97
N TYR A 217 0.91 -9.23 -5.51
CA TYR A 217 0.09 -10.42 -5.81
C TYR A 217 -0.90 -10.91 -4.72
N MET A 218 -1.90 -10.13 -4.36
CA MET A 218 -3.01 -10.60 -3.53
C MET A 218 -4.32 -10.04 -4.10
N ASP A 219 -4.59 -10.42 -5.35
CA ASP A 219 -5.95 -10.46 -5.83
C ASP A 219 -6.64 -11.57 -5.01
N ASP A 220 -7.64 -11.16 -4.24
CA ASP A 220 -8.38 -12.08 -3.40
C ASP A 220 -9.06 -13.11 -4.32
N TYR A 221 -8.90 -14.40 -4.02
CA TYR A 221 -9.61 -15.44 -4.76
C TYR A 221 -11.10 -15.34 -4.39
N ASP A 222 -11.97 -15.19 -5.39
CA ASP A 222 -13.43 -15.19 -5.23
C ASP A 222 -13.99 -16.60 -5.07
#